data_AF-A0AAD4E371-F1
#
_entry.id   AF-A0AAD4E371-F1
#
_cell.length_a   1.000
_cell.length_b   1.000
_cell.length_c   1.000
_cell.angle_alpha   90.00
_cell.angle_beta   90.00
_cell.angle_gamma   90.00
#
_symmetry.space_group_name_H-M   'P 1'
#
loop_
_entity.id
_entity.type
_entity.pdbx_description
1 polymer ?
#
loop_
_entity_poly.entity_id
_entity_poly.type
_entity_poly.pdbx_seq_one_letter_code
_entity_poly.pdbx_strand_id
1 'polypeptide(L)'
;LQTIFGAIDFIPALQTFLNHHFPCSSVSASNYDWFDVFKSILLILPKNSHVSDLKWLNHLQAHPPIPNHEHCKPAAPAHFDVAFVVKDCDAWKSGTGLDGLQVAQIHVIFKLPSHYGNFTHPLTYIKWFCPLHDPEPTTNLYQLVRSTHNQQCFASVVSMQDVLQA
;
A
#
# COMPACT_ATOMS: atom_id res chain seq x y z
N LEU A 1 2.63 -9.94 11.47
CA LEU A 1 2.08 -8.83 10.66
C LEU A 1 0.65 -8.42 11.07
N GLN A 2 -0.28 -9.37 11.19
CA GLN A 2 -1.70 -9.10 11.52
C GLN A 2 -1.92 -8.26 12.78
N THR A 3 -1.36 -8.66 13.92
CA THR A 3 -1.61 -8.00 15.21
C THR A 3 -0.88 -6.66 15.36
N ILE A 4 0.39 -6.62 14.92
CA ILE A 4 1.28 -5.48 15.16
C ILE A 4 1.04 -4.34 14.16
N PHE A 5 0.84 -4.67 12.88
CA PHE A 5 0.62 -3.69 11.81
C PHE A 5 -0.87 -3.51 11.47
N GLY A 6 -1.77 -4.23 12.16
CA GLY A 6 -3.20 -4.22 11.87
C GLY A 6 -3.54 -4.85 10.50
N ALA A 7 -2.65 -5.66 9.94
CA ALA A 7 -2.77 -6.28 8.63
C ALA A 7 -3.55 -7.61 8.67
N ILE A 8 -4.80 -7.56 9.14
CA ILE A 8 -5.65 -8.73 9.43
C ILE A 8 -5.76 -9.64 8.20
N ASP A 9 -6.04 -9.05 7.04
CA ASP A 9 -6.27 -9.77 5.79
C ASP A 9 -5.01 -9.94 4.93
N PHE A 10 -3.84 -9.93 5.56
CA PHE A 10 -2.56 -10.01 4.86
C PHE A 10 -2.41 -11.31 4.04
N ILE A 11 -2.69 -12.47 4.62
CA ILE A 11 -2.53 -13.77 3.93
C ILE A 11 -3.52 -13.91 2.75
N PRO A 12 -4.82 -13.64 2.91
CA PRO A 12 -5.73 -13.63 1.75
C PRO A 12 -5.28 -12.67 0.65
N ALA A 13 -4.88 -11.45 1.00
CA ALA A 13 -4.41 -10.46 0.04
C ALA A 13 -3.13 -10.89 -0.68
N LEU A 14 -2.18 -11.49 0.04
CA LEU A 14 -0.97 -12.05 -0.52
C LEU A 14 -1.29 -13.22 -1.46
N GLN A 15 -2.21 -14.11 -1.07
CA GLN A 15 -2.63 -15.22 -1.91
C GLN A 15 -3.25 -14.73 -3.22
N THR A 16 -4.10 -13.69 -3.18
CA THR A 16 -4.66 -13.07 -4.39
C THR A 16 -3.56 -12.52 -5.29
N PHE A 17 -2.56 -11.86 -4.72
CA PHE A 17 -1.40 -11.37 -5.46
C PHE A 17 -0.58 -12.50 -6.10
N LEU A 18 -0.30 -13.56 -5.35
CA LEU A 18 0.43 -14.73 -5.84
C LEU A 18 -0.30 -15.43 -6.99
N ASN A 19 -1.61 -15.65 -6.85
CA ASN A 19 -2.42 -16.27 -7.90
C ASN A 19 -2.41 -15.45 -9.20
N HIS A 20 -2.30 -14.11 -9.10
CA HIS A 20 -2.28 -13.21 -10.25
C HIS A 20 -0.91 -13.17 -10.93
N HIS A 21 0.19 -13.06 -10.16
CA HIS A 21 1.54 -12.91 -10.71
C HIS A 21 2.29 -14.23 -10.94
N PHE A 22 1.92 -15.28 -10.21
CA PHE A 22 2.54 -16.61 -10.25
C PHE A 22 1.48 -17.71 -10.35
N PRO A 23 0.65 -17.74 -11.43
CA PRO A 23 -0.48 -18.67 -11.54
C PRO A 23 -0.06 -20.15 -11.55
N CYS A 24 1.21 -20.45 -11.89
CA CYS A 24 1.76 -21.80 -11.90
C CYS A 24 2.42 -22.22 -10.57
N SER A 25 2.48 -21.36 -9.55
CA SER A 25 3.08 -21.72 -8.27
C SER A 25 2.15 -22.62 -7.46
N SER A 26 2.66 -23.76 -7.00
CA SER A 26 1.93 -24.68 -6.09
C SER A 26 1.98 -24.25 -4.62
N VAL A 27 2.72 -23.19 -4.30
CA VAL A 27 2.96 -22.73 -2.94
C VAL A 27 1.90 -21.70 -2.54
N SER A 28 1.14 -22.01 -1.50
CA SER A 28 0.15 -21.11 -0.91
C SER A 28 0.76 -20.27 0.22
N ALA A 29 0.33 -19.02 0.33
CA ALA A 29 0.66 -18.11 1.42
C ALA A 29 0.32 -18.74 2.79
N SER A 30 1.26 -18.66 3.73
CA SER A 30 1.12 -19.24 5.07
C SER A 30 1.33 -18.19 6.16
N ASN A 31 0.64 -18.38 7.29
CA ASN A 31 0.82 -17.54 8.48
C ASN A 31 2.18 -17.78 9.18
N TYR A 32 2.86 -18.87 8.85
CA TYR A 32 4.15 -19.25 9.43
C TYR A 32 5.35 -18.74 8.63
N ASP A 33 5.11 -18.01 7.55
CA ASP A 33 6.18 -17.49 6.71
C ASP A 33 6.84 -16.26 7.34
N TRP A 34 8.14 -16.19 7.10
CA TRP A 34 8.96 -15.05 7.48
C TRP A 34 9.00 -14.05 6.33
N PHE A 35 8.71 -12.80 6.64
CA PHE A 35 8.74 -11.69 5.69
C PHE A 35 9.77 -10.66 6.13
N ASP A 36 10.62 -10.24 5.21
CA ASP A 36 11.51 -9.10 5.43
C ASP A 36 10.69 -7.82 5.30
N VAL A 37 10.45 -7.15 6.43
CA VAL A 37 9.61 -5.94 6.52
C VAL A 37 10.48 -4.70 6.66
N PHE A 38 10.16 -3.67 5.89
CA PHE A 38 10.85 -2.38 5.90
C PHE A 38 10.03 -1.33 6.64
N LYS A 39 10.70 -0.49 7.44
CA LYS A 39 10.09 0.67 8.12
C LYS A 39 9.63 1.74 7.13
N SER A 40 10.44 1.96 6.10
CA SER A 40 10.22 3.00 5.09
C SER A 40 10.97 2.67 3.81
N ILE A 41 10.55 3.27 2.69
CA ILE A 41 11.26 3.21 1.42
C ILE A 41 11.29 4.58 0.75
N LEU A 42 12.31 4.79 -0.09
CA LEU A 42 12.39 5.92 -1.00
C LEU A 42 12.02 5.45 -2.41
N LEU A 43 10.95 6.01 -2.96
CA LEU A 43 10.55 5.77 -4.35
C LEU A 43 11.01 6.94 -5.21
N ILE A 44 11.74 6.63 -6.29
CA ILE A 44 12.00 7.59 -7.36
C ILE A 44 10.84 7.45 -8.33
N LEU A 45 9.93 8.42 -8.31
CA LEU A 45 8.85 8.42 -9.28
C LEU A 45 9.33 8.98 -10.62
N PRO A 46 8.97 8.34 -11.74
CA PRO A 46 9.24 8.90 -13.06
C PRO A 46 8.50 10.22 -13.22
N LYS A 47 9.01 11.08 -14.11
CA LYS A 47 8.33 12.33 -14.47
C LYS A 47 6.92 12.02 -14.92
N ASN A 48 5.93 12.68 -14.33
CA ASN A 48 4.53 12.45 -14.63
C ASN A 48 3.87 13.79 -14.94
N SER A 49 3.36 13.93 -16.15
CA SER A 49 2.69 15.15 -16.65
C SER A 49 1.52 15.60 -15.78
N HIS A 50 0.96 14.70 -14.96
CA HIS A 50 -0.18 14.98 -14.09
C HIS A 50 0.21 15.49 -12.69
N VAL A 51 1.49 15.35 -12.29
CA VAL A 51 1.93 15.67 -10.90
C VAL A 51 3.14 16.60 -10.89
N SER A 52 4.20 16.30 -11.65
CA SER A 52 5.42 17.13 -11.75
C SER A 52 6.36 16.66 -12.86
N ASP A 53 7.00 17.62 -13.55
CA ASP A 53 8.02 17.39 -14.58
C ASP A 53 9.43 17.10 -14.03
N LEU A 54 9.58 17.08 -12.69
CA LEU A 54 10.84 16.79 -12.00
C LEU A 54 10.85 15.37 -11.43
N LYS A 55 12.03 14.73 -11.43
CA LYS A 55 12.23 13.51 -10.65
C LYS A 55 12.16 13.90 -9.18
N TRP A 56 11.25 13.28 -8.45
CA TRP A 56 11.04 13.51 -7.01
C TRP A 56 11.21 12.20 -6.25
N LEU A 57 11.77 12.33 -5.04
CA LEU A 57 12.00 11.24 -4.11
C LEU A 57 10.88 11.24 -3.08
N ASN A 58 10.10 10.18 -3.07
CA ASN A 58 8.98 10.03 -2.17
C ASN A 58 9.35 9.08 -1.03
N HIS A 59 9.35 9.61 0.19
CA HIS A 59 9.59 8.83 1.39
C HIS A 59 8.26 8.29 1.90
N LEU A 60 8.09 6.97 1.78
CA LEU A 60 6.91 6.27 2.28
C LEU A 60 7.26 5.48 3.53
N GLN A 61 6.49 5.67 4.59
CA GLN A 61 6.65 5.06 5.90
C GLN A 61 5.46 4.15 6.24
N ALA A 62 5.78 2.96 6.72
CA ALA A 62 4.80 2.02 7.24
C ALA A 62 5.44 1.23 8.36
N HIS A 63 5.22 1.68 9.60
CA HIS A 63 5.75 1.00 10.76
C HIS A 63 4.78 1.00 11.94
N PRO A 64 4.80 -0.05 12.74
CA PRO A 64 3.95 -0.16 13.90
C PRO A 64 4.53 0.72 15.02
N PRO A 65 3.93 0.74 16.22
CA PRO A 65 4.57 1.38 17.36
C PRO A 65 5.94 0.74 17.60
N ILE A 66 7.00 1.55 17.59
CA ILE A 66 8.37 1.06 17.80
C ILE A 66 8.73 1.31 19.28
N PRO A 67 8.95 0.25 20.08
CA PRO A 67 9.39 0.42 21.46
C PRO A 67 10.76 1.10 21.45
N ASN A 68 10.92 2.11 22.30
CA ASN A 68 12.20 2.77 22.45
C ASN A 68 13.04 2.01 23.48
N HIS A 69 14.32 1.79 23.16
CA HIS A 69 15.25 1.11 24.06
C HIS A 69 15.58 1.98 25.29
N GLU A 70 15.47 3.30 25.16
CA GLU A 70 15.68 4.24 26.25
C GLU A 70 14.42 4.34 27.13
N HIS A 71 14.49 3.87 28.36
CA HIS A 71 13.39 3.90 29.35
C HIS A 71 12.77 5.29 29.60
N CYS A 72 13.44 6.37 29.20
CA CYS A 72 12.98 7.74 29.42
C CYS A 72 12.19 8.34 28.25
N LYS A 73 12.07 7.64 27.11
CA LYS A 73 11.34 8.14 25.94
C LYS A 73 10.11 7.29 25.65
N PRO A 74 8.95 7.90 25.35
CA PRO A 74 7.78 7.14 24.93
C PRO A 74 8.09 6.38 23.62
N ALA A 75 7.40 5.26 23.43
CA ALA A 75 7.48 4.51 22.17
C ALA A 75 7.10 5.41 20.99
N ALA A 76 7.77 5.26 19.86
CA ALA A 76 7.38 5.98 18.65
C ALA A 76 5.99 5.48 18.24
N PRO A 77 5.03 6.39 17.94
CA PRO A 77 3.69 5.98 17.53
C PRO A 77 3.75 5.23 16.19
N ALA A 78 2.70 4.47 15.90
CA ALA A 78 2.53 3.85 14.58
C ALA A 78 2.42 4.94 13.50
N HIS A 79 3.07 4.72 12.36
CA HIS A 79 2.99 5.63 11.22
C HIS A 79 2.66 4.82 9.95
N PHE A 80 1.61 5.24 9.25
CA PHE A 80 1.09 4.58 8.07
C PHE A 80 0.71 5.62 7.03
N ASP A 81 1.55 5.78 6.01
CA ASP A 81 1.36 6.79 4.98
C ASP A 81 0.15 6.49 4.10
N VAL A 82 -0.43 7.55 3.55
CA VAL A 82 -1.52 7.47 2.59
C VAL A 82 -0.98 7.83 1.22
N ALA A 83 -1.36 7.04 0.21
CA ALA A 83 -0.88 7.19 -1.15
C ALA A 83 -2.01 6.87 -2.15
N PHE A 84 -1.90 7.42 -3.35
CA PHE A 84 -2.66 6.96 -4.51
C PHE A 84 -2.05 5.67 -5.03
N VAL A 85 -2.89 4.76 -5.51
CA VAL A 85 -2.44 3.52 -6.12
C VAL A 85 -3.17 3.38 -7.45
N VAL A 86 -2.42 3.04 -8.49
CA VAL A 86 -2.97 2.77 -9.82
C VAL A 86 -3.75 1.46 -9.75
N LYS A 87 -5.07 1.56 -9.89
CA LYS A 87 -5.97 0.40 -9.90
C LYS A 87 -6.30 -0.03 -11.33
N ASP A 88 -6.51 0.96 -12.20
CA ASP A 88 -6.79 0.74 -13.62
C ASP A 88 -5.79 1.56 -14.45
N CYS A 89 -4.83 0.85 -15.03
CA CYS A 89 -3.79 1.44 -15.86
C CYS A 89 -4.34 2.06 -17.16
N ASP A 90 -5.40 1.50 -17.72
CA ASP A 90 -5.97 1.96 -18.99
C ASP A 90 -6.80 3.22 -18.75
N ALA A 91 -7.61 3.24 -17.68
CA ALA A 91 -8.29 4.45 -17.22
C ALA A 91 -7.29 5.55 -16.81
N TRP A 92 -6.19 5.19 -16.13
CA TRP A 92 -5.16 6.15 -15.75
C TRP A 92 -4.46 6.80 -16.95
N LYS A 93 -4.17 6.03 -18.00
CA LYS A 93 -3.50 6.54 -19.21
C LYS A 93 -4.41 7.34 -20.13
N SER A 94 -5.71 7.04 -20.12
CA SER A 94 -6.70 7.65 -21.02
C SER A 94 -7.51 8.76 -20.37
N GLY A 95 -7.61 8.76 -19.04
CA GLY A 95 -8.44 9.67 -18.27
C GLY A 95 -7.81 11.04 -18.06
N THR A 96 -8.63 11.96 -17.54
CA THR A 96 -8.20 13.31 -17.19
C THR A 96 -8.32 13.50 -15.68
N GLY A 97 -7.20 13.62 -14.97
CA GLY A 97 -7.20 13.90 -13.54
C GLY A 97 -6.84 12.69 -12.69
N LEU A 98 -7.77 12.21 -11.85
CA LEU A 98 -7.56 11.11 -10.88
C LEU A 98 -8.20 9.79 -11.30
N ASP A 99 -8.69 9.69 -12.54
CA ASP A 99 -9.34 8.50 -13.07
C ASP A 99 -8.40 7.29 -13.05
N GLY A 100 -8.87 6.14 -12.58
CA GLY A 100 -8.05 4.92 -12.45
C GLY A 100 -7.11 4.90 -11.24
N LEU A 101 -7.02 5.99 -10.45
CA LEU A 101 -6.36 6.03 -9.16
C LEU A 101 -7.34 5.77 -8.02
N GLN A 102 -6.88 5.10 -6.97
CA GLN A 102 -7.62 4.95 -5.73
C GLN A 102 -6.70 5.20 -4.53
N VAL A 103 -7.21 5.89 -3.51
CA VAL A 103 -6.43 6.20 -2.31
C VAL A 103 -6.36 4.96 -1.41
N ALA A 104 -5.18 4.70 -0.87
CA ALA A 104 -4.94 3.61 0.07
C ALA A 104 -3.97 4.02 1.18
N GLN A 105 -4.15 3.42 2.35
CA GLN A 105 -3.21 3.53 3.47
C GLN A 105 -2.22 2.37 3.42
N ILE A 106 -0.93 2.68 3.50
CA ILE A 106 0.18 1.73 3.47
C ILE A 106 0.40 1.18 4.87
N HIS A 107 0.27 -0.13 5.03
CA HIS A 107 0.36 -0.79 6.32
C HIS A 107 1.65 -1.60 6.48
N VAL A 108 2.11 -2.31 5.45
CA VAL A 108 3.32 -3.13 5.55
C VAL A 108 4.09 -3.02 4.24
N ILE A 109 5.37 -2.64 4.29
CA ILE A 109 6.27 -2.71 3.14
C ILE A 109 7.16 -3.94 3.34
N PHE A 110 7.23 -4.85 2.38
CA PHE A 110 7.97 -6.10 2.54
C PHE A 110 8.57 -6.61 1.24
N LYS A 111 9.58 -7.47 1.36
CA LYS A 111 10.13 -8.22 0.23
C LYS A 111 9.41 -9.55 0.10
N LEU A 112 9.06 -9.94 -1.13
CA LEU A 112 8.48 -11.26 -1.38
C LEU A 112 9.53 -12.35 -1.07
N PRO A 113 9.20 -13.33 -0.21
CA PRO A 113 10.09 -14.45 0.06
C PRO A 113 10.39 -15.25 -1.21
N SER A 114 11.65 -15.63 -1.42
CA SER A 114 12.11 -16.25 -2.67
C SER A 114 11.46 -17.60 -3.00
N HIS A 115 10.89 -18.29 -2.00
CA HIS A 115 10.18 -19.54 -2.22
C HIS A 115 8.83 -19.37 -2.92
N TYR A 116 8.25 -18.17 -2.91
CA TYR A 116 7.05 -17.82 -3.70
C TYR A 116 7.38 -17.45 -5.14
N GLY A 117 8.64 -17.13 -5.42
CA GLY A 117 9.10 -16.62 -6.70
C GLY A 117 10.02 -15.42 -6.53
N ASN A 118 10.57 -14.95 -7.64
CA ASN A 118 11.39 -13.75 -7.66
C ASN A 118 10.55 -12.56 -8.14
N PHE A 119 10.45 -11.55 -7.29
CA PHE A 119 9.82 -10.28 -7.63
C PHE A 119 10.81 -9.14 -7.34
N THR A 120 11.09 -8.32 -8.35
CA THR A 120 12.19 -7.32 -8.30
C THR A 120 11.88 -6.16 -7.34
N HIS A 121 10.62 -5.77 -7.26
CA HIS A 121 10.19 -4.60 -6.50
C HIS A 121 9.66 -4.99 -5.12
N PRO A 122 9.84 -4.17 -4.08
CA PRO A 122 9.18 -4.44 -2.80
C PRO A 122 7.66 -4.35 -2.99
N LEU A 123 6.95 -5.13 -2.19
CA LEU A 123 5.51 -5.17 -2.14
C LEU A 123 5.02 -4.36 -0.95
N THR A 124 3.78 -3.89 -1.05
CA THR A 124 3.11 -3.26 0.06
C THR A 124 1.72 -3.85 0.28
N TYR A 125 1.40 -4.12 1.53
CA TYR A 125 0.03 -4.37 1.96
C TYR A 125 -0.64 -3.03 2.29
N ILE A 126 -1.75 -2.80 1.62
CA ILE A 126 -2.51 -1.56 1.69
C ILE A 126 -3.95 -1.82 2.11
N LYS A 127 -4.54 -0.82 2.76
CA LYS A 127 -5.98 -0.76 3.02
C LYS A 127 -6.60 0.33 2.17
N TRP A 128 -7.63 -0.02 1.41
CA TRP A 128 -8.27 0.88 0.49
C TRP A 128 -9.22 1.85 1.21
N PHE A 129 -9.19 3.10 0.76
CA PHE A 129 -10.31 4.02 0.97
C PHE A 129 -11.34 3.82 -0.13
N CYS A 130 -12.56 4.28 0.07
CA CYS A 130 -13.55 4.38 -0.99
C CYS A 130 -12.99 5.25 -2.13
N PRO A 131 -13.37 4.98 -3.39
CA PRO A 131 -13.09 5.87 -4.50
C PRO A 131 -13.51 7.30 -4.14
N LEU A 132 -12.72 8.29 -4.59
CA LEU A 132 -13.03 9.69 -4.36
C LEU A 132 -14.34 10.02 -5.10
N HIS A 133 -15.33 10.48 -4.35
CA HIS A 133 -16.59 11.01 -4.88
C HIS A 133 -16.53 12.53 -4.97
N ASP A 134 -17.62 13.17 -5.40
CA ASP A 134 -17.70 14.63 -5.48
C ASP A 134 -17.24 15.29 -4.17
N PRO A 135 -16.42 16.36 -4.26
CA PRO A 135 -15.88 17.03 -3.09
C PRO A 135 -17.01 17.58 -2.22
N GLU A 136 -16.77 17.65 -0.91
CA GLU A 136 -17.76 18.14 0.04
C GLU A 136 -18.17 19.58 -0.33
N PRO A 137 -19.48 19.90 -0.44
CA PRO A 137 -19.94 21.19 -0.96
C PRO A 137 -19.52 22.39 -0.11
N THR A 138 -19.13 22.19 1.15
CA THR A 138 -18.74 23.27 2.06
C THR A 138 -17.22 23.54 2.06
N THR A 139 -16.39 22.49 2.05
CA THR A 139 -14.92 22.63 2.12
C THR A 139 -14.25 22.51 0.75
N ASN A 140 -14.96 21.99 -0.25
CA ASN A 140 -14.44 21.59 -1.55
C ASN A 140 -13.26 20.59 -1.44
N LEU A 141 -13.19 19.83 -0.34
CA LEU A 141 -12.20 18.80 -0.10
C LEU A 141 -12.81 17.42 -0.32
N TYR A 142 -11.99 16.48 -0.79
CA TYR A 142 -12.38 15.09 -0.88
C TYR A 142 -12.38 14.44 0.51
N GLN A 143 -13.49 13.79 0.86
CA GLN A 143 -13.60 13.03 2.10
C GLN A 143 -13.12 11.59 1.89
N LEU A 144 -12.09 11.19 2.61
CA LEU A 144 -11.59 9.82 2.60
C LEU A 144 -12.41 8.95 3.56
N VAL A 145 -13.26 8.10 3.01
CA VAL A 145 -13.99 7.08 3.78
C VAL A 145 -13.27 5.75 3.64
N ARG A 146 -13.13 4.96 4.72
CA ARG A 146 -12.51 3.63 4.63
C ARG A 146 -13.42 2.69 3.84
N SER A 147 -12.87 1.92 2.90
CA SER A 147 -13.64 0.91 2.18
C SER A 147 -13.95 -0.26 3.10
N THR A 148 -15.24 -0.52 3.32
CA THR A 148 -15.73 -1.66 4.11
C THR A 148 -16.49 -2.63 3.21
N HIS A 149 -16.02 -3.86 3.08
CA HIS A 149 -16.74 -4.96 2.42
C HIS A 149 -17.05 -6.02 3.47
N ASN A 150 -18.33 -6.38 3.66
CA ASN A 150 -18.78 -7.32 4.70
C ASN A 150 -18.20 -7.03 6.11
N GLN A 151 -18.23 -5.77 6.55
CA GLN A 151 -17.67 -5.31 7.82
C GLN A 151 -16.14 -5.45 7.97
N GLN A 152 -15.41 -5.83 6.90
CA GLN A 152 -13.95 -5.90 6.86
C GLN A 152 -13.37 -4.83 5.93
N CYS A 153 -12.19 -4.31 6.25
CA CYS A 153 -11.53 -3.30 5.42
C CYS A 153 -11.06 -3.97 4.11
N PHE A 154 -11.43 -3.44 2.95
CA PHE A 154 -10.91 -3.95 1.68
C PHE A 154 -9.40 -3.70 1.63
N ALA A 155 -8.60 -4.75 1.45
CA ALA A 155 -7.16 -4.70 1.49
C ALA A 155 -6.55 -5.53 0.36
N SER A 156 -5.38 -5.12 -0.11
CA SER A 156 -4.65 -5.86 -1.14
C SER A 156 -3.14 -5.74 -0.95
N VAL A 157 -2.41 -6.65 -1.60
CA VAL A 157 -0.97 -6.51 -1.79
C VAL A 157 -0.74 -5.95 -3.20
N VAL A 158 0.06 -4.90 -3.31
CA VAL A 158 0.41 -4.26 -4.59
C VAL A 158 1.91 -4.07 -4.70
N SER A 159 2.40 -3.91 -5.93
CA SER A 159 3.78 -3.51 -6.19
C SER A 159 3.98 -2.06 -5.77
N MET A 160 5.14 -1.74 -5.17
CA MET A 160 5.48 -0.35 -4.86
C MET A 160 5.65 0.54 -6.10
N GLN A 161 5.72 -0.04 -7.31
CA GLN A 161 5.73 0.72 -8.56
C GLN A 161 4.37 1.34 -8.91
N ASP A 162 3.29 0.72 -8.44
CA ASP A 162 1.93 1.17 -8.72
C ASP A 162 1.46 2.23 -7.70
N VAL A 163 2.32 2.59 -6.74
CA VAL A 163 2.05 3.54 -5.67
C VAL A 163 2.58 4.92 -6.04
N LEU A 164 1.70 5.91 -5.97
CA LEU A 164 1.96 7.34 -6.19
C LEU A 164 1.67 8.09 -4.89
N GLN A 165 2.54 9.00 -4.45
CA GLN A 165 2.24 9.78 -3.23
C GLN A 165 1.18 10.85 -3.55
N ALA A 166 0.25 11.05 -2.61
CA ALA A 166 -0.80 12.07 -2.66
C ALA A 166 -0.30 13.47 -2.28
#